data_AF-A0AAV0WCC1-F1
#
_entry.id   AF-A0AAV0WCC1-F1
#
_cell.length_a   1.000
_cell.length_b   1.000
_cell.length_c   1.000
_cell.angle_alpha   90.00
_cell.angle_beta   90.00
_cell.angle_gamma   90.00
#
_symmetry.space_group_name_H-M   'P 1'
#
loop_
_entity.id
_entity.type
_entity.pdbx_description
1 polymer ?
#
loop_
_entity_poly.entity_id
_entity_poly.type
_entity_poly.pdbx_seq_one_letter_code
_entity_poly.pdbx_strand_id
1 'polypeptide(L)'
;MVIRCALEELRENADVNFKNIFKEIVEFAAKVDVEISMPRICGRQIHRVNINVTDPETYFKISVYLPFLDYIIQAMHTRFDDRLSEVMPLEGLIPSNFSFYDDDSILKAAMIYDKDLTYSDSSCLKASFSINYRLHLIAI
;
A
#
# COMPACT_ATOMS: atom_id res chain seq x y z
N MET A 1 7.91 -6.93 6.17
CA MET A 1 7.54 -8.02 5.24
C MET A 1 6.63 -9.08 5.90
N VAL A 2 5.71 -8.70 6.80
CA VAL A 2 4.76 -9.64 7.44
C VAL A 2 3.36 -9.44 6.88
N ILE A 3 2.95 -8.17 6.71
CA ILE A 3 1.66 -7.80 6.13
C ILE A 3 1.51 -8.34 4.70
N ARG A 4 2.59 -8.34 3.91
CA ARG A 4 2.57 -8.89 2.54
C ARG A 4 2.25 -10.38 2.54
N CYS A 5 3.00 -11.17 3.31
CA CYS A 5 2.77 -12.61 3.39
C CYS A 5 1.35 -12.92 3.88
N ALA A 6 0.83 -12.17 4.86
CA ALA A 6 -0.54 -12.34 5.33
C ALA A 6 -1.58 -12.07 4.22
N LEU A 7 -1.36 -11.06 3.37
CA LEU A 7 -2.26 -10.77 2.24
C LEU A 7 -2.17 -11.83 1.13
N GLU A 8 -0.97 -12.34 0.86
CA GLU A 8 -0.74 -13.44 -0.08
C GLU A 8 -1.42 -14.73 0.42
N GLU A 9 -1.28 -15.06 1.71
CA GLU A 9 -1.97 -16.18 2.35
C GLU A 9 -3.49 -16.03 2.30
N LEU A 10 -4.02 -14.82 2.51
CA LEU A 10 -5.45 -14.53 2.36
C LEU A 10 -5.95 -14.78 0.92
N ARG A 11 -5.09 -14.50 -0.06
CA ARG A 11 -5.36 -14.66 -1.49
C ARG A 11 -5.24 -16.12 -1.95
N GLU A 12 -4.30 -16.88 -1.40
CA GLU A 12 -4.16 -18.33 -1.64
C GLU A 12 -5.34 -19.10 -1.03
N ASN A 13 -5.77 -18.71 0.17
CA ASN A 13 -6.90 -19.31 0.87
C ASN A 13 -8.23 -18.59 0.59
N ALA A 14 -8.33 -17.89 -0.55
CA ALA A 14 -9.44 -17.01 -0.87
C ALA A 14 -10.81 -17.71 -0.83
N ASP A 15 -10.90 -18.98 -1.22
CA ASP A 15 -12.15 -19.73 -1.18
C ASP A 15 -12.68 -19.92 0.24
N VAL A 16 -11.81 -20.30 1.18
CA VAL A 16 -12.17 -20.52 2.59
C VAL A 16 -12.49 -19.20 3.27
N ASN A 17 -11.63 -18.20 3.05
CA ASN A 17 -11.76 -16.89 3.68
C ASN A 17 -13.01 -16.15 3.19
N PHE A 18 -13.23 -16.14 1.87
CA PHE A 18 -14.39 -15.46 1.31
C PHE A 18 -15.69 -16.16 1.72
N LYS A 19 -15.72 -17.49 1.82
CA LYS A 19 -16.89 -18.22 2.30
C LYS A 19 -17.28 -17.81 3.72
N ASN A 20 -16.32 -17.62 4.61
CA ASN A 20 -16.58 -17.15 5.97
C ASN A 20 -17.13 -15.71 5.97
N ILE A 21 -16.49 -14.81 5.21
CA ILE A 21 -16.97 -13.42 5.06
C ILE A 21 -18.39 -13.40 4.48
N PHE A 22 -18.65 -14.18 3.43
CA PHE A 22 -19.95 -14.22 2.78
C PHE A 22 -21.04 -14.75 3.71
N LYS A 23 -20.72 -15.76 4.55
CA LYS A 23 -21.63 -16.25 5.59
C LYS A 23 -21.99 -15.15 6.59
N GLU A 24 -21.02 -14.38 7.08
CA GLU A 24 -21.28 -13.25 7.98
C GLU A 24 -22.17 -12.19 7.33
N ILE A 25 -21.96 -11.90 6.04
CA ILE A 25 -22.80 -10.96 5.28
C ILE A 25 -24.22 -11.51 5.12
N VAL A 26 -24.40 -12.81 4.84
CA VAL A 26 -25.72 -13.45 4.77
C VAL A 26 -26.46 -13.34 6.11
N GLU A 27 -25.77 -13.65 7.22
CA GLU A 27 -26.34 -13.52 8.56
C GLU A 27 -26.71 -12.08 8.91
N PHE A 28 -25.89 -11.10 8.48
CA PHE A 28 -26.17 -9.69 8.65
C PHE A 28 -27.35 -9.22 7.81
N ALA A 29 -27.40 -9.60 6.53
CA ALA A 29 -28.46 -9.26 5.60
C ALA A 29 -29.82 -9.80 6.07
N ALA A 30 -29.85 -11.02 6.60
CA ALA A 30 -31.05 -11.60 7.21
C ALA A 30 -31.58 -10.79 8.41
N LYS A 31 -30.69 -10.17 9.22
CA LYS A 31 -31.11 -9.32 10.35
C LYS A 31 -31.76 -8.01 9.92
N VAL A 32 -31.43 -7.53 8.72
CA VAL A 32 -31.97 -6.28 8.15
C VAL A 32 -33.02 -6.53 7.08
N ASP A 33 -33.48 -7.78 6.92
CA ASP A 33 -34.48 -8.21 5.92
C ASP A 33 -34.07 -7.85 4.48
N VAL A 34 -32.78 -7.99 4.16
CA VAL A 34 -32.24 -7.77 2.82
C VAL A 34 -31.84 -9.11 2.20
N GLU A 35 -32.33 -9.38 1.01
CA GLU A 35 -31.92 -10.54 0.21
C GLU A 35 -30.63 -10.23 -0.58
N ILE A 36 -29.65 -11.13 -0.50
CA ILE A 36 -28.45 -11.05 -1.33
C ILE A 36 -28.73 -11.77 -2.65
N SER A 37 -28.87 -10.99 -3.72
CA SER A 37 -29.14 -11.52 -5.06
C SER A 37 -27.99 -11.26 -6.03
N MET A 38 -28.00 -11.99 -7.14
CA MET A 38 -27.10 -11.72 -8.26
C MET A 38 -27.34 -10.32 -8.82
N PRO A 39 -26.29 -9.52 -9.04
CA PRO A 39 -26.41 -8.28 -9.81
C PRO A 39 -26.83 -8.56 -11.25
N ARG A 40 -27.42 -7.56 -11.91
CA ARG A 40 -27.76 -7.66 -13.34
C ARG A 40 -26.50 -7.80 -14.19
N ILE A 41 -26.33 -8.95 -14.84
CA ILE A 41 -25.26 -9.19 -15.81
C ILE A 41 -25.68 -8.67 -17.18
N CYS A 42 -24.82 -7.86 -17.81
CA CYS A 42 -25.05 -7.35 -19.16
C CYS A 42 -24.21 -8.14 -20.16
N GLY A 43 -24.81 -8.62 -21.26
CA GLY A 43 -24.09 -9.42 -22.28
C GLY A 43 -22.91 -8.70 -22.95
N ARG A 44 -22.87 -7.36 -22.89
CA ARG A 44 -21.75 -6.54 -23.35
C ARG A 44 -21.25 -5.64 -22.22
N GLN A 45 -20.19 -6.07 -21.56
CA GLN A 45 -19.48 -5.28 -20.56
C GLN A 45 -18.03 -5.12 -21.01
N ILE A 46 -17.57 -3.88 -21.19
CA ILE A 46 -16.23 -3.57 -21.74
C ILE A 46 -15.20 -3.18 -20.66
N HIS A 47 -15.66 -2.71 -19.50
CA HIS A 47 -14.80 -2.21 -18.43
C HIS A 47 -14.69 -3.15 -17.22
N ARG A 48 -15.48 -4.22 -17.17
CA ARG A 48 -15.45 -5.22 -16.10
C ARG A 48 -15.50 -6.61 -16.72
N VAL A 49 -14.94 -7.58 -16.00
CA VAL A 49 -14.99 -9.00 -16.40
C VAL A 49 -16.45 -9.45 -16.45
N ASN A 50 -16.85 -10.03 -17.57
CA ASN A 50 -18.16 -10.64 -17.73
C ASN A 50 -18.12 -12.05 -17.13
N ILE A 51 -18.47 -12.17 -15.84
CA ILE A 51 -18.40 -13.41 -15.08
C ILE A 51 -19.69 -14.19 -15.29
N ASN A 52 -19.62 -15.31 -16.01
CA ASN A 52 -20.76 -16.20 -16.24
C ASN A 52 -20.96 -17.16 -15.06
N VAL A 53 -21.56 -16.66 -13.98
CA VAL A 53 -21.93 -17.44 -12.79
C VAL A 53 -23.37 -17.16 -12.39
N THR A 54 -23.98 -18.12 -11.70
CA THR A 54 -25.39 -18.04 -11.27
C THR A 54 -25.55 -17.83 -9.77
N ASP A 55 -24.49 -17.97 -8.98
CA ASP A 55 -24.52 -17.81 -7.53
C ASP A 55 -23.89 -16.48 -7.07
N PRO A 56 -24.55 -15.75 -6.15
CA PRO A 56 -24.04 -14.47 -5.65
C PRO A 56 -22.66 -14.56 -4.99
N GLU A 57 -22.40 -15.64 -4.25
CA GLU A 57 -21.12 -15.84 -3.55
C GLU A 57 -19.94 -15.83 -4.53
N THR A 58 -19.97 -16.70 -5.53
CA THR A 58 -18.91 -16.78 -6.54
C THR A 58 -18.81 -15.48 -7.34
N TYR A 59 -19.95 -14.83 -7.65
CA TYR A 59 -19.93 -13.55 -8.34
C TYR A 59 -19.15 -12.49 -7.56
N PHE A 60 -19.48 -12.26 -6.29
CA PHE A 60 -18.81 -11.24 -5.47
C PHE A 60 -17.37 -11.62 -5.16
N LYS A 61 -17.06 -12.91 -5.01
CA LYS A 61 -15.68 -13.39 -4.88
C LYS A 61 -14.83 -12.94 -6.07
N ILE A 62 -15.26 -13.25 -7.29
CA ILE A 62 -14.49 -13.01 -8.51
C ILE A 62 -14.51 -11.53 -8.91
N SER A 63 -15.64 -10.83 -8.75
CA SER A 63 -15.79 -9.45 -9.21
C SER A 63 -15.27 -8.40 -8.23
N VAL A 64 -15.20 -8.71 -6.94
CA VAL A 64 -14.86 -7.73 -5.89
C VAL A 64 -13.70 -8.22 -5.04
N TYR A 65 -13.83 -9.38 -4.40
CA TYR A 65 -12.86 -9.81 -3.39
C TYR A 65 -11.47 -10.09 -3.97
N LEU A 66 -11.37 -10.91 -5.03
CA LEU A 66 -10.07 -11.23 -5.64
C LEU A 66 -9.42 -9.97 -6.26
N PRO A 67 -10.11 -9.16 -7.09
CA PRO A 67 -9.49 -7.97 -7.66
C PRO A 67 -9.03 -6.96 -6.61
N PHE A 68 -9.76 -6.84 -5.50
CA PHE A 68 -9.39 -5.97 -4.39
C PHE A 68 -8.11 -6.45 -3.69
N LEU A 69 -8.02 -7.75 -3.38
CA LEU A 69 -6.81 -8.33 -2.78
C LEU A 69 -5.62 -8.19 -3.72
N ASP A 70 -5.79 -8.53 -4.99
CA ASP A 70 -4.73 -8.43 -6.00
C ASP A 70 -4.21 -6.99 -6.11
N TYR A 71 -5.12 -6.01 -6.09
CA TYR A 71 -4.75 -4.59 -6.09
C TYR A 71 -3.94 -4.20 -4.84
N ILE A 72 -4.39 -4.59 -3.64
CA ILE A 72 -3.66 -4.23 -2.41
C ILE A 72 -2.29 -4.88 -2.39
N ILE A 73 -2.19 -6.17 -2.75
CA ILE A 73 -0.91 -6.88 -2.82
C ILE A 73 0.02 -6.14 -3.78
N GLN A 74 -0.44 -5.80 -4.98
CA GLN A 74 0.35 -5.05 -5.95
C GLN A 74 0.76 -3.66 -5.43
N ALA A 75 -0.15 -2.94 -4.76
CA ALA A 75 0.17 -1.64 -4.17
C ALA A 75 1.24 -1.76 -3.08
N MET A 76 1.19 -2.82 -2.27
CA MET A 76 2.23 -3.11 -1.27
C MET A 76 3.57 -3.41 -1.92
N HIS A 77 3.60 -4.22 -2.99
CA HIS A 77 4.82 -4.45 -3.77
C HIS A 77 5.40 -3.17 -4.34
N THR A 78 4.56 -2.28 -4.87
CA THR A 78 5.01 -1.06 -5.55
C THR A 78 5.50 0.02 -4.59
N ARG A 79 4.92 0.08 -3.37
CA ARG A 79 5.24 1.12 -2.38
C ARG A 79 6.35 0.73 -1.42
N PHE A 80 6.50 -0.56 -1.15
CA PHE A 80 7.48 -1.10 -0.21
C PHE A 80 8.47 -2.03 -0.95
N ASP A 81 8.86 -1.62 -2.16
CA ASP A 81 9.91 -2.26 -2.95
C ASP A 81 11.30 -1.93 -2.39
N ASP A 82 12.34 -2.51 -3.00
CA ASP A 82 13.72 -2.30 -2.57
C ASP A 82 14.13 -0.82 -2.64
N ARG A 83 13.50 -0.03 -3.53
CA ARG A 83 13.69 1.42 -3.60
C ARG A 83 13.31 2.13 -2.30
N LEU A 84 12.33 1.63 -1.54
CA LEU A 84 12.02 2.18 -0.23
C LEU A 84 13.27 2.11 0.68
N SER A 85 14.01 1.00 0.67
CA SER A 85 15.22 0.85 1.49
C SER A 85 16.31 1.86 1.13
N GLU A 86 16.39 2.27 -0.13
CA GLU A 86 17.33 3.29 -0.59
C GLU A 86 16.96 4.70 -0.11
N VAL A 87 15.68 4.98 0.15
CA VAL A 87 15.19 6.28 0.62
C VAL A 87 14.95 6.34 2.13
N MET A 88 14.86 5.21 2.83
CA MET A 88 14.69 5.14 4.29
C MET A 88 15.66 6.04 5.08
N PRO A 89 16.95 6.20 4.69
CA PRO A 89 17.86 7.09 5.41
C PRO A 89 17.38 8.54 5.49
N LEU A 90 16.49 9.01 4.60
CA LEU A 90 15.90 10.35 4.71
C LEU A 90 15.10 10.57 6.00
N GLU A 91 14.68 9.49 6.68
CA GLU A 91 14.11 9.60 8.03
C GLU A 91 15.10 10.23 9.02
N GLY A 92 16.41 10.12 8.78
CA GLY A 92 17.45 10.82 9.54
C GLY A 92 17.41 12.35 9.42
N LEU A 93 16.55 12.92 8.56
CA LEU A 93 16.23 14.35 8.57
C LEU A 93 15.19 14.72 9.65
N ILE A 94 14.50 13.73 10.21
CA ILE A 94 13.58 13.92 11.33
C ILE A 94 14.43 13.95 12.62
N PRO A 95 14.34 15.00 13.45
CA PRO A 95 15.18 15.15 14.65
C PRO A 95 15.18 13.93 15.58
N SER A 96 14.03 13.28 15.75
CA SER A 96 13.90 12.08 16.58
C SER A 96 14.70 10.88 16.09
N ASN A 97 15.17 10.91 14.84
CA ASN A 97 15.80 9.78 14.15
C ASN A 97 17.27 10.03 13.78
N PHE A 98 17.88 11.14 14.22
CA PHE A 98 19.25 11.53 13.87
C PHE A 98 20.30 10.47 14.20
N SER A 99 20.10 9.67 15.23
CA SER A 99 21.06 8.63 15.63
C SER A 99 20.96 7.33 14.83
N PHE A 100 19.94 7.17 13.97
CA PHE A 100 19.69 5.89 13.30
C PHE A 100 20.41 5.75 11.95
N TYR A 101 20.87 6.86 11.36
CA TYR A 101 21.47 6.87 10.03
C TYR A 101 22.72 7.75 10.03
N ASP A 102 23.76 7.32 9.31
CA ASP A 102 24.95 8.13 9.09
C ASP A 102 24.72 9.18 7.98
N ASP A 103 25.47 10.28 8.06
CA ASP A 103 25.36 11.41 7.13
C ASP A 103 25.55 10.99 5.66
N ASP A 104 26.44 10.04 5.37
CA ASP A 104 26.71 9.58 4.02
C ASP A 104 25.51 8.82 3.44
N SER A 105 24.86 7.97 4.25
CA SER A 105 23.61 7.28 3.89
C SER A 105 22.48 8.26 3.63
N ILE A 106 22.33 9.30 4.45
CA ILE A 106 21.29 10.32 4.28
C ILE A 106 21.53 11.12 3.00
N LEU A 107 22.78 11.53 2.76
CA LEU A 107 23.17 12.26 1.54
C LEU A 107 22.91 11.42 0.29
N LYS A 108 23.30 10.14 0.29
CA LYS A 108 23.06 9.23 -0.82
C LYS A 108 21.57 9.09 -1.13
N ALA A 109 20.73 8.97 -0.09
CA ALA A 109 19.28 8.91 -0.25
C ALA A 109 18.70 10.23 -0.80
N ALA A 110 19.21 11.38 -0.35
CA ALA A 110 18.78 12.70 -0.83
C ALA A 110 19.09 12.92 -2.31
N MET A 111 20.20 12.37 -2.82
CA MET A 111 20.58 12.48 -4.23
C MET A 111 19.58 11.82 -5.19
N ILE A 112 18.73 10.90 -4.72
CA ILE A 112 17.66 10.29 -5.53
C ILE A 112 16.69 11.37 -6.04
N TYR A 113 16.46 12.41 -5.23
CA TYR A 113 15.51 13.49 -5.50
C TYR A 113 16.20 14.76 -6.03
N ASP A 114 17.48 14.70 -6.39
CA ASP A 114 18.25 15.88 -6.85
C ASP A 114 17.58 16.58 -8.04
N LYS A 115 16.98 15.81 -8.95
CA LYS A 115 16.25 16.32 -10.12
C LYS A 115 14.90 16.99 -9.80
N ASP A 116 14.33 16.68 -8.64
CA ASP A 116 13.06 17.26 -8.19
C ASP A 116 13.27 18.61 -7.49
N LEU A 117 14.52 18.93 -7.16
CA LEU A 117 14.89 20.21 -6.56
C LEU A 117 15.05 21.28 -7.64
N THR A 118 14.32 22.38 -7.48
CA THR A 118 14.27 23.51 -8.41
C THR A 118 15.58 24.30 -8.49
N TYR A 119 16.45 24.13 -7.51
CA TYR A 119 17.79 24.71 -7.45
C TYR A 119 18.80 23.58 -7.23
N SER A 120 19.32 23.04 -8.34
CA SER A 120 20.30 21.96 -8.36
C SER A 120 21.71 22.48 -8.02
N ASP A 121 21.88 23.00 -6.81
CA ASP A 121 23.22 23.20 -6.26
C ASP A 121 23.40 22.28 -5.07
N SER A 122 24.28 21.29 -5.22
CA SER A 122 24.63 20.31 -4.18
C SER A 122 25.08 21.00 -2.88
N SER A 123 25.54 22.25 -2.98
CA SER A 123 25.84 23.13 -1.85
C SER A 123 24.61 23.44 -0.96
N CYS A 124 23.41 23.59 -1.54
CA CYS A 124 22.18 23.94 -0.84
C CYS A 124 21.64 22.77 0.00
N LEU A 125 21.76 21.54 -0.51
CA LEU A 125 21.41 20.33 0.25
C LEU A 125 22.32 20.15 1.47
N LYS A 126 23.63 20.29 1.28
CA LYS A 126 24.61 20.22 2.38
C LYS A 126 24.43 21.35 3.40
N ALA A 127 24.11 22.56 2.93
CA ALA A 127 23.82 23.70 3.79
C ALA A 127 22.52 23.49 4.59
N SER A 128 21.46 22.98 3.96
CA SER A 128 20.18 22.70 4.64
C SER A 128 20.31 21.58 5.67
N PHE A 129 21.10 20.54 5.36
CA PHE A 129 21.49 19.50 6.31
C PHE A 129 22.24 20.10 7.50
N SER A 130 23.25 20.94 7.24
CA SER A 130 24.05 21.61 8.26
C SER A 130 23.24 22.55 9.16
N ILE A 131 22.25 23.27 8.61
CA ILE A 131 21.38 24.19 9.37
C ILE A 131 20.45 23.41 10.31
N ASN A 132 19.82 22.33 9.84
CA ASN A 132 18.93 21.51 10.66
C ASN A 132 19.68 20.76 11.77
N TYR A 133 20.89 20.28 11.51
CA TYR A 133 21.75 19.66 12.54
C TYR A 133 22.26 20.67 13.58
N ARG A 134 22.65 21.89 13.16
CA ARG A 134 23.19 22.91 14.09
C ARG A 134 22.15 23.52 15.01
N LEU A 135 20.89 23.61 14.60
CA LEU A 135 19.83 24.16 15.46
C LEU A 135 19.55 23.25 16.68
N HIS A 136 19.74 21.94 16.56
CA HIS A 136 19.53 21.01 17.67
C HIS A 136 20.72 20.90 18.63
N LEU A 137 21.96 21.01 18.15
CA LEU A 137 23.16 21.04 19.00
C LEU A 137 23.29 22.31 19.85
N ILE A 138 22.53 23.36 19.54
CA ILE A 138 22.47 24.62 20.31
C ILE A 138 21.31 24.60 21.33
N ALA A 139 20.38 23.64 21.22
CA ALA A 139 19.18 23.56 22.06
C ALA A 139 19.25 22.52 23.20
N ILE A 140 20.44 21.95 23.46
CA ILE A 140 20.77 21.11 24.62
C ILE A 140 21.85 21.84 25.42
#